data_AF-A0AAN6C8Q1-F1
#
_entry.id   AF-A0AAN6C8Q1-F1
#
_cell.length_a   1.000
_cell.length_b   1.000
_cell.length_c   1.000
_cell.angle_alpha   90.00
_cell.angle_beta   90.00
_cell.angle_gamma   90.00
#
_symmetry.space_group_name_H-M   'P 1'
#
loop_
_entity.id
_entity.type
_entity.pdbx_description
1 polymer ?
#
loop_
_entity_poly.entity_id
_entity_poly.type
_entity_poly.pdbx_seq_one_letter_code
_entity_poly.pdbx_strand_id
1 'polypeptide(L)'
;MIRLVESHRRGYPQLAAFLTLDEYFTIVKRFDFLHMRSIVEQQDRLAELETRLHQCDDEEGIQLNLSSRRQDGNNKRRELMKEVQETLKQYDDSVTRFSELLRLPQAKEDHKRSVHCWMQGNKPLVRSESIVYDKILEDNDFIALAWKANDRTSLEDMVERLVRAFPNLVKRFRINKVNSNRSGSKAVN
;
A
#
# COMPACT_ATOMS: atom_id res chain seq x y z
N MET A 1 -19.09 -17.76 3.16
CA MET A 1 -20.46 -17.27 2.90
C MET A 1 -20.33 -15.89 2.26
N ILE A 2 -20.40 -15.79 0.93
CA ILE A 2 -20.19 -14.53 0.20
C ILE A 2 -21.44 -13.67 0.40
N ARG A 3 -21.34 -12.58 1.17
CA ARG A 3 -22.39 -11.56 1.21
C ARG A 3 -22.30 -10.72 -0.05
N LEU A 4 -23.43 -10.42 -0.67
CA LEU A 4 -23.49 -9.53 -1.83
C LEU A 4 -22.86 -8.18 -1.46
N VAL A 5 -21.98 -7.62 -2.29
CA VAL A 5 -21.36 -6.32 -2.01
C VAL A 5 -22.43 -5.23 -1.80
N GLU A 6 -23.54 -5.30 -2.55
CA GLU A 6 -24.69 -4.39 -2.43
C GLU A 6 -25.44 -4.51 -1.09
N SER A 7 -25.27 -5.60 -0.34
CA SER A 7 -25.88 -5.75 1.00
C SER A 7 -25.19 -4.91 2.09
N HIS A 8 -24.01 -4.35 1.79
CA HIS A 8 -23.27 -3.49 2.71
C HIS A 8 -23.67 -2.02 2.52
N ARG A 9 -23.60 -1.25 3.61
CA ARG A 9 -23.84 0.20 3.54
C ARG A 9 -22.83 0.86 2.61
N ARG A 10 -23.32 1.80 1.77
CA ARG A 10 -22.47 2.65 0.92
C ARG A 10 -21.39 3.34 1.77
N GLY A 11 -20.22 3.57 1.18
CA GLY A 11 -19.05 4.05 1.90
C GLY A 11 -17.94 3.00 1.97
N TYR A 12 -17.09 3.15 2.98
CA TYR A 12 -16.07 2.17 3.36
C TYR A 12 -16.57 0.73 3.52
N PRO A 13 -17.76 0.44 4.09
CA PRO A 13 -18.20 -0.95 4.23
C PRO A 13 -18.40 -1.65 2.88
N GLN A 14 -18.96 -0.93 1.90
CA GLN A 14 -19.17 -1.45 0.56
C GLN A 14 -17.85 -1.58 -0.22
N LEU A 15 -16.93 -0.62 -0.05
CA LEU A 15 -15.58 -0.71 -0.62
C LEU A 15 -14.81 -1.91 -0.04
N ALA A 16 -14.83 -2.10 1.27
CA ALA A 16 -14.20 -3.24 1.93
C ALA A 16 -14.79 -4.57 1.45
N ALA A 17 -16.13 -4.65 1.34
CA ALA A 17 -16.80 -5.82 0.80
C ALA A 17 -16.39 -6.11 -0.66
N PHE A 18 -16.18 -5.08 -1.48
CA PHE A 18 -15.67 -5.24 -2.84
C PHE A 18 -14.21 -5.71 -2.88
N LEU A 19 -13.31 -5.05 -2.15
CA LEU A 19 -11.88 -5.40 -2.14
C LEU A 19 -11.61 -6.79 -1.57
N THR A 20 -12.50 -7.29 -0.72
CA THR A 20 -12.42 -8.66 -0.15
C THR A 20 -13.23 -9.70 -0.93
N LEU A 21 -13.91 -9.30 -2.00
CA LEU A 21 -14.76 -10.21 -2.79
C LEU A 21 -13.94 -11.30 -3.48
N ASP A 22 -12.75 -10.95 -3.95
CA ASP A 22 -11.85 -11.82 -4.68
C ASP A 22 -10.39 -11.41 -4.44
N GLU A 23 -9.48 -12.39 -4.47
CA GLU A 23 -8.04 -12.19 -4.34
C GLU A 23 -7.50 -11.16 -5.35
N TYR A 24 -8.12 -11.07 -6.54
CA TYR A 24 -7.75 -10.09 -7.55
C TYR A 24 -8.14 -8.66 -7.22
N PHE A 25 -9.16 -8.45 -6.39
CA PHE A 25 -9.57 -7.11 -5.97
C PHE A 25 -8.90 -6.68 -4.67
N THR A 26 -8.23 -7.59 -3.97
CA THR A 26 -7.47 -7.32 -2.75
C THR A 26 -6.16 -6.59 -3.05
N ILE A 27 -6.30 -5.37 -3.57
CA ILE A 27 -5.22 -4.49 -3.98
C ILE A 27 -5.16 -3.28 -3.04
N VAL A 28 -3.95 -2.93 -2.62
CA VAL A 28 -3.69 -1.76 -1.78
C VAL A 28 -2.50 -0.97 -2.32
N LYS A 29 -2.47 0.32 -2.01
CA LYS A 29 -1.32 1.19 -2.32
C LYS A 29 -0.24 0.96 -1.27
N ARG A 30 1.00 0.72 -1.71
CA ARG A 30 2.17 0.48 -0.87
C ARG A 30 2.84 1.77 -0.38
N PHE A 31 2.66 2.89 -1.08
CA PHE A 31 3.23 4.20 -0.71
C PHE A 31 4.78 4.24 -0.67
N ASP A 32 5.42 3.69 -1.71
CA ASP A 32 6.88 3.50 -1.79
C ASP A 32 7.67 4.77 -1.48
N PHE A 33 7.25 5.88 -2.07
CA PHE A 33 7.94 7.16 -1.89
C PHE A 33 7.85 7.67 -0.44
N LEU A 34 6.71 7.48 0.24
CA LEU A 34 6.56 7.90 1.63
C LEU A 34 7.36 7.00 2.58
N HIS A 35 7.35 5.68 2.35
CA HIS A 35 8.22 4.77 3.10
C HIS A 35 9.68 5.13 2.94
N MET A 36 10.16 5.31 1.70
CA MET A 36 11.55 5.68 1.45
C MET A 36 11.91 7.03 2.06
N ARG A 37 11.03 8.04 1.94
CA ARG A 37 11.25 9.35 2.55
C ARG A 37 11.37 9.27 4.07
N SER A 38 10.53 8.46 4.72
CA SER A 38 10.61 8.23 6.16
C SER A 38 11.89 7.50 6.56
N ILE A 39 12.32 6.50 5.77
CA ILE A 39 13.53 5.73 6.03
C ILE A 39 14.78 6.62 5.93
N VAL A 40 14.90 7.45 4.88
CA VAL A 40 16.09 8.31 4.73
C VAL A 40 16.16 9.40 5.80
N GLU A 41 15.02 9.90 6.31
CA GLU A 41 14.97 10.82 7.45
C GLU A 41 15.48 10.14 8.74
N GLN A 42 15.09 8.89 8.97
CA GLN A 42 15.59 8.09 10.10
C GLN A 42 17.11 7.80 9.97
N GLN A 43 17.62 7.59 8.76
CA GLN A 43 19.05 7.40 8.52
C GLN A 43 19.86 8.64 8.91
N ASP A 44 19.42 9.82 8.48
CA ASP A 44 20.07 11.08 8.82
C ASP A 44 20.04 11.32 10.34
N ARG A 45 18.90 11.05 10.99
CA ARG A 45 18.80 11.14 12.45
C ARG A 45 19.77 10.21 13.18
N LEU A 46 19.97 9.00 12.68
CA LEU A 46 20.97 8.07 13.23
C LEU A 46 22.39 8.59 13.02
N ALA A 47 22.71 9.17 11.86
CA ALA A 47 24.01 9.77 11.59
C ALA A 47 24.31 10.99 12.49
N GLU A 48 23.31 11.82 12.79
CA GLU A 48 23.43 12.89 13.79
C GLU A 48 23.74 12.33 15.18
N LEU A 49 23.04 11.27 15.59
CA LEU A 49 23.24 10.64 16.89
C LEU A 49 24.61 9.97 17.01
N GLU A 50 25.06 9.29 15.96
CA GLU A 50 26.40 8.71 15.87
C GLU A 50 27.48 9.79 16.02
N THR A 51 27.34 10.90 15.29
CA THR A 51 28.26 12.05 15.39
C THR A 51 28.30 12.63 16.81
N ARG A 52 27.13 12.82 17.44
CA ARG A 52 27.03 13.33 18.82
C ARG A 52 27.63 12.36 19.84
N LEU A 53 27.50 11.06 19.61
CA LEU A 53 28.07 10.02 20.47
C LEU A 53 29.60 10.02 20.36
N HIS A 54 30.13 10.07 19.13
CA HIS A 54 31.58 10.20 18.91
C HIS A 54 32.17 11.43 19.60
N GLN A 55 31.52 12.59 19.46
CA GLN A 55 31.95 13.80 20.17
C GLN A 55 31.92 13.62 21.70
N CYS A 56 30.88 12.95 22.22
CA CYS A 56 30.78 12.67 23.66
C CYS A 56 31.86 11.71 24.17
N ASP A 57 32.36 10.82 23.32
CA ASP A 57 33.43 9.89 23.65
C ASP A 57 34.80 10.56 23.53
N ASP A 58 35.00 11.42 22.52
CA ASP A 58 36.22 12.23 22.35
C ASP A 58 36.41 13.24 23.50
N GLU A 59 35.30 13.76 24.06
CA GLU A 59 35.29 14.66 25.22
C GLU A 59 35.55 13.94 26.56
N GLU A 60 35.55 12.60 26.60
CA GLU A 60 35.67 11.83 27.84
C GLU A 60 37.11 11.74 28.34
N GLY A 61 37.40 12.43 29.44
CA GLY A 61 38.71 12.38 30.08
C GLY A 61 38.97 11.14 30.94
N ILE A 62 37.94 10.39 31.34
CA ILE A 62 38.07 9.24 32.26
C ILE A 62 37.92 7.93 31.48
N GLN A 63 39.04 7.26 31.21
CA GLN A 63 39.05 5.97 30.47
C GLN A 63 38.12 4.90 31.08
N LEU A 64 37.94 4.90 32.40
CA LEU A 64 37.05 3.96 33.09
C LEU A 64 35.58 4.12 32.65
N ASN A 65 35.14 5.35 32.37
CA ASN A 65 33.77 5.62 31.90
C ASN A 65 33.52 4.97 30.54
N LEU A 66 34.49 5.04 29.62
CA LEU A 66 34.43 4.36 28.30
C LEU A 66 34.55 2.84 28.41
N SER A 67 35.27 2.35 29.43
CA SER A 67 35.57 0.92 29.59
C SER A 67 34.50 0.16 30.39
N SER A 68 33.61 0.85 31.10
CA SER A 68 32.65 0.23 32.01
C SER A 68 31.34 1.01 32.09
N ARG A 69 30.32 0.54 31.35
CA ARG A 69 28.95 1.09 31.42
C ARG A 69 28.38 1.13 32.84
N ARG A 70 28.78 0.20 33.71
CA ARG A 70 28.34 0.15 35.13
C ARG A 70 28.92 1.29 35.96
N GLN A 71 30.15 1.69 35.65
CA GLN A 71 30.88 2.75 36.35
C GLN A 71 30.82 4.09 35.61
N ASP A 72 30.27 4.09 34.39
CA ASP A 72 30.09 5.27 33.57
C ASP A 72 29.15 6.29 34.22
N GLY A 73 29.74 7.36 34.73
CA GLY A 73 29.03 8.51 35.29
C GLY A 73 28.52 9.51 34.25
N ASN A 74 28.79 9.31 32.96
CA ASN A 74 28.41 10.24 31.91
C ASN A 74 26.91 10.09 31.54
N ASN A 75 26.07 10.91 32.18
CA ASN A 75 24.63 10.90 31.93
C ASN A 75 24.28 11.30 30.47
N LYS A 76 25.06 12.20 29.85
CA LYS A 76 24.87 12.63 28.45
C LYS A 76 25.05 11.44 27.51
N ARG A 77 26.11 10.64 27.65
CA ARG A 77 26.32 9.41 26.87
C ARG A 77 25.16 8.43 27.07
N ARG A 78 24.69 8.27 28.31
CA ARG A 78 23.58 7.35 28.63
C ARG A 78 22.27 7.77 27.97
N GLU A 79 21.96 9.06 27.95
CA GLU A 79 20.79 9.62 27.27
C GLU A 79 20.90 9.45 25.75
N LEU A 80 22.05 9.80 25.16
CA LEU A 80 22.33 9.57 23.73
C LEU A 80 22.15 8.10 23.35
N MET A 81 22.69 7.17 24.14
CA MET A 81 22.55 5.74 23.89
C MET A 81 21.10 5.24 23.98
N LYS A 82 20.26 5.87 24.81
CA LYS A 82 18.83 5.56 24.86
C LYS A 82 18.12 6.03 23.60
N GLU A 83 18.41 7.26 23.16
CA GLU A 83 17.87 7.84 21.93
C GLU A 83 18.28 7.02 20.69
N VAL A 84 19.55 6.58 20.63
CA VAL A 84 20.08 5.67 19.61
C VAL A 84 19.29 4.36 19.58
N GLN A 85 19.08 3.71 20.73
CA GLN A 85 18.34 2.44 20.79
C GLN A 85 16.88 2.60 20.31
N GLU A 86 16.22 3.68 20.70
CA GLU A 86 14.84 3.96 20.27
C GLU A 86 14.76 4.25 18.76
N THR A 87 15.70 5.04 18.23
CA THR A 87 15.74 5.40 16.81
C THR A 87 16.12 4.20 15.93
N LEU A 88 17.11 3.41 16.35
CA LEU A 88 17.51 2.17 15.65
C LEU A 88 16.34 1.20 15.56
N LYS A 89 15.61 0.98 16.66
CA LYS A 89 14.43 0.12 16.66
C LYS A 89 13.39 0.59 15.64
N GLN A 90 13.12 1.90 15.58
CA GLN A 90 12.16 2.46 14.63
C GLN A 90 12.63 2.32 13.18
N TYR A 91 13.92 2.53 12.94
CA TYR A 91 14.55 2.36 11.63
C TYR A 91 14.47 0.89 11.17
N ASP A 92 14.90 -0.05 12.00
CA ASP A 92 14.89 -1.49 11.71
C ASP A 92 13.48 -2.00 11.41
N ASP A 93 12.50 -1.57 12.22
CA ASP A 93 11.09 -1.85 12.02
C ASP A 93 10.58 -1.31 10.67
N SER A 94 10.96 -0.09 10.32
CA SER A 94 10.54 0.59 9.08
C SER A 94 11.12 -0.10 7.84
N VAL A 95 12.41 -0.42 7.88
CA VAL A 95 13.11 -1.15 6.81
C VAL A 95 12.56 -2.56 6.65
N THR A 96 12.35 -3.29 7.75
CA THR A 96 11.83 -4.66 7.72
C THR A 96 10.43 -4.71 7.13
N ARG A 97 9.50 -3.89 7.66
CA ARG A 97 8.12 -3.84 7.15
C ARG A 97 8.08 -3.42 5.69
N PHE A 98 8.87 -2.43 5.30
CA PHE A 98 8.89 -2.00 3.90
C PHE A 98 9.49 -3.08 2.99
N SER A 99 10.54 -3.80 3.43
CA SER A 99 11.09 -4.95 2.71
C SER A 99 10.05 -6.06 2.51
N GLU A 100 9.24 -6.36 3.52
CA GLU A 100 8.13 -7.32 3.41
C GLU A 100 7.10 -6.87 2.37
N LEU A 101 6.73 -5.58 2.37
CA LEU A 101 5.82 -5.02 1.37
C LEU A 101 6.41 -5.04 -0.06
N LEU A 102 7.72 -4.88 -0.21
CA LEU A 102 8.42 -4.97 -1.50
C LEU A 102 8.40 -6.39 -2.09
N ARG A 103 8.35 -7.42 -1.23
CA ARG A 103 8.26 -8.83 -1.65
C ARG A 103 6.88 -9.22 -2.19
N LEU A 104 5.86 -8.43 -1.89
CA LEU A 104 4.51 -8.69 -2.38
C LEU A 104 4.42 -8.41 -3.88
N PRO A 105 3.64 -9.22 -4.64
CA PRO A 105 3.54 -9.05 -6.07
C PRO A 105 2.86 -7.72 -6.41
N GLN A 106 3.38 -7.07 -7.46
CA GLN A 106 2.72 -5.91 -8.03
C GLN A 106 1.32 -6.30 -8.54
N ALA A 107 0.34 -5.43 -8.32
CA ALA A 107 -1.00 -5.63 -8.85
C ALA A 107 -0.97 -5.63 -10.39
N LYS A 108 -1.64 -6.59 -11.02
CA LYS A 108 -1.74 -6.67 -12.49
C LYS A 108 -2.63 -5.55 -13.02
N GLU A 109 -2.28 -5.01 -14.19
CA GLU A 109 -3.03 -3.93 -14.85
C GLU A 109 -4.52 -4.22 -15.04
N ASP A 110 -4.87 -5.45 -15.42
CA ASP A 110 -6.27 -5.85 -15.60
C ASP A 110 -7.08 -5.79 -14.29
N HIS A 111 -6.43 -6.12 -13.18
CA HIS A 111 -7.06 -6.09 -11.86
C HIS A 111 -7.20 -4.64 -11.39
N LYS A 112 -6.15 -3.82 -11.56
CA LYS A 112 -6.21 -2.37 -11.30
C LYS A 112 -7.34 -1.72 -12.10
N ARG A 113 -7.51 -2.09 -13.38
CA ARG A 113 -8.61 -1.61 -14.24
C ARG A 113 -9.98 -2.01 -13.72
N SER A 114 -10.13 -3.24 -13.25
CA SER A 114 -11.40 -3.73 -12.70
C SER A 114 -11.80 -2.95 -11.45
N VAL A 115 -10.84 -2.75 -10.53
CA VAL A 115 -11.02 -1.92 -9.33
C VAL A 115 -11.35 -0.47 -9.72
N HIS A 116 -10.60 0.12 -10.65
CA HIS A 116 -10.84 1.48 -11.13
C HIS A 116 -12.26 1.64 -11.72
N CYS A 117 -12.68 0.73 -12.60
CA CYS A 117 -14.02 0.78 -13.21
C CYS A 117 -15.12 0.69 -12.14
N TRP A 118 -14.95 -0.19 -11.16
CA TRP A 118 -15.91 -0.34 -10.07
C TRP A 118 -15.98 0.92 -9.19
N MET A 119 -14.82 1.50 -8.85
CA MET A 119 -14.72 2.76 -8.10
C MET A 119 -15.41 3.92 -8.80
N GLN A 120 -15.17 4.09 -10.11
CA GLN A 120 -15.81 5.15 -10.90
C GLN A 120 -17.33 4.94 -11.06
N GLY A 121 -17.79 3.68 -11.10
CA GLY A 121 -19.19 3.33 -11.26
C GLY A 121 -20.03 3.49 -9.97
N ASN A 122 -19.47 3.10 -8.82
CA ASN A 122 -20.18 3.10 -7.55
C ASN A 122 -19.90 4.35 -6.70
N LYS A 123 -18.72 4.97 -6.88
CA LYS A 123 -18.23 6.14 -6.13
C LYS A 123 -18.48 5.98 -4.62
N PRO A 124 -17.92 4.93 -3.99
CA PRO A 124 -18.19 4.65 -2.59
C PRO A 124 -17.55 5.68 -1.64
N LEU A 125 -16.52 6.41 -2.08
CA LEU A 125 -15.79 7.39 -1.27
C LEU A 125 -16.07 8.83 -1.71
N VAL A 126 -15.80 9.78 -0.80
CA VAL A 126 -15.77 11.21 -1.16
C VAL A 126 -14.55 11.53 -2.03
N ARG A 127 -14.60 12.62 -2.80
CA ARG A 127 -13.55 12.99 -3.76
C ARG A 127 -12.16 13.18 -3.14
N SER A 128 -12.09 13.70 -1.92
CA SER A 128 -10.81 13.88 -1.20
C SER A 128 -10.15 12.55 -0.86
N GLU A 129 -10.93 11.48 -0.68
CA GLU A 129 -10.46 10.14 -0.31
C GLU A 129 -10.29 9.23 -1.53
N SER A 130 -11.07 9.43 -2.60
CA SER A 130 -10.99 8.63 -3.83
C SER A 130 -9.67 8.82 -4.59
N ILE A 131 -8.94 9.90 -4.31
CA ILE A 131 -7.74 10.30 -5.06
C ILE A 131 -6.66 9.21 -5.13
N VAL A 132 -6.59 8.35 -4.10
CA VAL A 132 -5.70 7.19 -4.06
C VAL A 132 -6.06 6.21 -5.18
N TYR A 133 -7.34 5.89 -5.32
CA TYR A 133 -7.82 4.92 -6.32
C TYR A 133 -8.02 5.54 -7.70
N ASP A 134 -8.17 6.86 -7.80
CA ASP A 134 -8.29 7.56 -9.09
C ASP A 134 -6.99 7.43 -9.91
N LYS A 135 -5.82 7.36 -9.24
CA LYS A 135 -4.51 7.20 -9.87
C LYS A 135 -4.03 5.75 -10.00
N ILE A 136 -4.88 4.78 -9.69
CA ILE A 136 -4.49 3.36 -9.63
C ILE A 136 -3.90 2.81 -10.94
N LEU A 137 -4.26 3.38 -12.10
CA LEU A 137 -3.76 2.96 -13.41
C LEU A 137 -2.42 3.60 -13.77
N GLU A 138 -2.09 4.74 -13.17
CA GLU A 138 -0.84 5.46 -13.43
C GLU A 138 0.27 4.98 -12.49
N ASP A 139 -0.12 4.62 -11.27
CA ASP A 139 0.80 4.28 -10.20
C ASP A 139 1.23 2.80 -10.22
N ASN A 140 2.53 2.59 -10.05
CA ASN A 140 3.14 1.25 -9.99
C ASN A 140 3.23 0.67 -8.57
N ASP A 141 2.96 1.47 -7.54
CA ASP A 141 3.10 1.10 -6.13
C ASP A 141 1.87 0.37 -5.56
N PHE A 142 0.98 -0.11 -6.41
CA PHE A 142 -0.14 -0.96 -6.00
C PHE A 142 0.29 -2.43 -5.96
N ILE A 143 0.01 -3.08 -4.84
CA ILE A 143 0.37 -4.48 -4.56
C ILE A 143 -0.90 -5.32 -4.36
N ALA A 144 -0.81 -6.60 -4.70
CA ALA A 144 -1.85 -7.57 -4.39
C ALA A 144 -1.51 -8.28 -3.06
N LEU A 145 -2.44 -8.26 -2.10
CA LEU A 145 -2.23 -8.89 -0.78
C LEU A 145 -2.47 -10.40 -0.81
N ALA A 146 -3.31 -10.88 -1.72
CA ALA A 146 -3.61 -12.29 -1.85
C ALA A 146 -2.64 -12.93 -2.87
N TRP A 147 -1.86 -13.90 -2.39
CA TRP A 147 -0.88 -14.63 -3.18
C TRP A 147 -1.49 -15.89 -3.78
N LYS A 148 -1.69 -15.90 -5.10
CA LYS A 148 -1.72 -17.15 -5.86
C LYS A 148 -1.16 -16.97 -7.27
N ALA A 149 -0.07 -17.68 -7.52
CA ALA A 149 0.45 -17.91 -8.85
C ALA A 149 -0.50 -18.87 -9.59
N ASN A 150 -0.88 -18.48 -10.80
CA ASN A 150 -1.62 -19.27 -11.79
C ASN A 150 -3.13 -19.42 -11.57
N ASP A 151 -3.96 -18.89 -12.49
CA ASP A 151 -4.71 -19.73 -13.45
C ASP A 151 -5.68 -18.89 -14.30
N ARG A 152 -5.70 -19.16 -15.62
CA ARG A 152 -6.66 -18.57 -16.59
C ARG A 152 -8.13 -18.91 -16.25
N THR A 153 -8.36 -19.93 -15.45
CA THR A 153 -9.65 -20.39 -14.91
C THR A 153 -10.36 -19.33 -14.09
N SER A 154 -9.62 -18.34 -13.59
CA SER A 154 -10.12 -17.41 -12.57
C SER A 154 -10.78 -16.14 -13.14
N LEU A 155 -10.58 -15.81 -14.42
CA LEU A 155 -11.24 -14.65 -15.06
C LEU A 155 -12.72 -14.94 -15.38
N GLU A 156 -13.06 -16.17 -15.75
CA GLU A 156 -14.45 -16.60 -15.94
C GLU A 156 -15.18 -16.66 -14.59
N ASP A 157 -14.53 -17.20 -13.55
CA ASP A 157 -15.02 -17.15 -12.17
C ASP A 157 -15.19 -15.71 -11.67
N MET A 158 -14.26 -14.81 -12.00
CA MET A 158 -14.35 -13.38 -11.68
C MET A 158 -15.58 -12.75 -12.34
N VAL A 159 -15.77 -12.94 -13.65
CA VAL A 159 -16.93 -12.42 -14.38
C VAL A 159 -18.21 -12.98 -13.77
N GLU A 160 -18.24 -14.28 -13.47
CA GLU A 160 -19.40 -14.91 -12.83
C GLU A 160 -19.67 -14.32 -11.44
N ARG A 161 -18.63 -14.10 -10.62
CA ARG A 161 -18.76 -13.47 -9.29
C ARG A 161 -19.20 -12.01 -9.41
N LEU A 162 -18.70 -11.26 -10.39
CA LEU A 162 -19.11 -9.88 -10.68
C LEU A 162 -20.56 -9.81 -11.17
N VAL A 163 -20.98 -10.73 -12.03
CA VAL A 163 -22.35 -10.85 -12.54
C VAL A 163 -23.31 -11.24 -11.41
N ARG A 164 -22.92 -12.18 -10.55
CA ARG A 164 -23.67 -12.57 -9.35
C ARG A 164 -23.72 -11.45 -8.32
N ALA A 165 -22.62 -10.71 -8.14
CA ALA A 165 -22.52 -9.62 -7.19
C ALA A 165 -23.24 -8.34 -7.64
N PHE A 166 -23.34 -8.12 -8.97
CA PHE A 166 -23.85 -6.89 -9.56
C PHE A 166 -24.61 -7.14 -10.89
N PRO A 167 -25.83 -7.70 -10.86
CA PRO A 167 -26.58 -8.07 -12.07
C PRO A 167 -26.92 -6.88 -12.99
N ASN A 168 -26.91 -5.64 -12.48
CA ASN A 168 -27.23 -4.43 -13.25
C ASN A 168 -26.01 -3.72 -13.88
N LEU A 169 -24.78 -4.04 -13.45
CA LEU A 169 -23.54 -3.47 -14.02
C LEU A 169 -23.26 -4.00 -15.44
N VAL A 170 -23.58 -5.28 -15.68
CA VAL A 170 -23.44 -5.95 -16.99
C VAL A 170 -24.35 -5.30 -18.05
N LYS A 171 -25.54 -4.81 -17.65
CA LYS A 171 -26.43 -4.08 -18.58
C LYS A 171 -25.76 -2.82 -19.13
N ARG A 172 -25.00 -2.08 -18.31
CA ARG A 172 -24.26 -0.88 -18.76
C ARG A 172 -23.08 -1.21 -19.67
N PHE A 173 -22.32 -2.27 -19.38
CA PHE A 173 -21.23 -2.72 -20.26
C PHE A 173 -21.73 -3.25 -21.61
N ARG A 174 -22.87 -3.98 -21.62
CA ARG A 174 -23.49 -4.48 -22.86
C ARG A 174 -24.08 -3.35 -23.72
N ILE A 175 -24.64 -2.30 -23.10
CA ILE A 175 -25.12 -1.10 -23.81
C ILE A 175 -23.95 -0.33 -24.45
N ASN A 176 -22.82 -0.17 -23.76
CA ASN A 176 -21.66 0.54 -24.31
C ASN A 176 -20.97 -0.22 -25.47
N LYS A 177 -20.91 -1.55 -25.42
CA LYS A 177 -20.38 -2.36 -26.54
C LYS A 177 -21.29 -2.32 -27.78
N VAL A 178 -22.61 -2.26 -27.59
CA VAL A 178 -23.57 -2.09 -28.70
C VAL A 178 -23.49 -0.70 -29.33
N ASN A 179 -23.21 0.35 -28.54
CA ASN A 179 -23.02 1.71 -29.08
C ASN A 179 -21.70 1.88 -29.84
N SER A 180 -20.61 1.25 -29.38
CA SER A 180 -19.31 1.23 -30.09
C SER A 180 -19.39 0.55 -31.46
N ASN A 181 -20.15 -0.54 -31.59
CA ASN A 181 -20.37 -1.21 -32.88
C ASN A 181 -21.31 -0.45 -33.83
N ARG A 182 -22.16 0.46 -33.32
CA ARG A 182 -23.04 1.30 -34.15
C ARG A 182 -22.33 2.53 -34.72
N SER A 183 -21.30 3.04 -34.04
CA SER A 183 -20.47 4.16 -34.54
C SER A 183 -19.46 3.76 -35.63
N GLY A 184 -19.14 2.47 -35.77
CA GLY A 184 -18.21 1.97 -36.80
C GLY A 184 -18.83 1.65 -38.17
N SER A 185 -20.15 1.82 -38.34
CA SER A 185 -20.87 1.41 -39.57
C SER A 185 -21.38 2.58 -40.43
N LYS A 186 -20.93 3.81 -40.16
CA LYS A 186 -21.23 4.99 -40.99
C LYS A 186 -19.94 5.63 -41.52
N ALA A 187 -19.22 4.91 -42.37
CA ALA A 187 -18.16 5.47 -43.20
C ALA A 187 -17.94 4.59 -44.44
N VAL A 188 -18.97 4.40 -45.26
CA VAL A 188 -18.82 4.04 -46.67
C VAL A 188 -19.95 4.74 -47.43
N ASN A 189 -19.58 5.80 -48.13
CA ASN A 189 -20.12 6.22 -49.43
C ASN A 189 -19.05 7.07 -50.09
#